data_AF-D7BXF2-F1
#
_entry.id   AF-D7BXF2-F1
#
_cell.length_a   1.000
_cell.length_b   1.000
_cell.length_c   1.000
_cell.angle_alpha   90.00
_cell.angle_beta   90.00
_cell.angle_gamma   90.00
#
_symmetry.space_group_name_H-M   'P 1'
#
loop_
_entity.id
_entity.type
_entity.pdbx_description
1 polymer ?
#
loop_
_entity_poly.entity_id
_entity_poly.type
_entity_poly.pdbx_seq_one_letter_code
_entity_poly.pdbx_strand_id
1 'polypeptide(L)'
;MSSPPRRSAALTAGALAVALAAALLAGCQSAASDSGERRPVTEELSILISAQNQLYYPPFLREEPTGPQDNAYAQRTRALLGTPPRLDLNHKTAEFLRQDALGSSPLWGRGWLAPLAASGADGLLNDRDAADVRRMRTADGWYRTPLPPRAARSQPTEPAGQQAKNAYRAAATATALEILRAHGGITEADRRATLPWLRKAAAHPGTLSESADLAQALRLLNAPVPARLAAVTPPKAAEFTSLGGKERYQALLDAYQYARLRESAGQKAELDPEVWGTVLSRNAATFSYPDLYYATFVAKAAGAPAAALDKARDRIRANTLPGGAVRDPGGYLGSPEASFYALLLRGLAGEPTHDDRLAKALGKVASDPRAAGDPATRLTTAAAAGLAGAGRRATSAASALCRSAQVVPRTVTAHSAEKWARTALACDRAGAPAQAPRTTPWPLNDAERVTAAATLATGLADTGQPPRPARWVTAHQLRPWATDPKRLGSVSGYATVVRAYLLAGGKADAPLREAVARGIDARRGCPRLPSLYQADAEGGCDLKATWHVWQLKKQLKEQNGTQEPKQNGTQGGKQNPAETDHRQEADG
;
A
#
# COMPACT_ATOMS: atom_id res chain seq x y z
N MET A 1 71.61 -24.95 -30.66
CA MET A 1 71.41 -25.05 -32.12
C MET A 1 69.91 -25.00 -32.34
N SER A 2 69.24 -24.03 -32.94
CA SER A 2 69.60 -22.80 -33.67
C SER A 2 68.36 -21.88 -33.59
N SER A 3 68.52 -20.57 -33.72
CA SER A 3 67.42 -19.59 -33.90
C SER A 3 67.66 -18.81 -35.20
N PRO A 4 66.77 -17.91 -35.67
CA PRO A 4 65.36 -18.02 -36.12
C PRO A 4 65.24 -17.68 -37.65
N PRO A 5 64.04 -17.38 -38.21
CA PRO A 5 63.72 -15.95 -38.39
C PRO A 5 62.23 -15.56 -38.22
N ARG A 6 62.06 -14.24 -37.97
CA ARG A 6 60.81 -13.46 -37.93
C ARG A 6 60.29 -13.11 -39.34
N ARG A 7 58.97 -12.92 -39.50
CA ARG A 7 58.22 -11.89 -40.29
C ARG A 7 56.70 -12.17 -40.12
N SER A 8 55.92 -11.42 -39.32
CA SER A 8 55.33 -10.07 -39.49
C SER A 8 53.99 -10.03 -40.25
N ALA A 9 52.89 -9.76 -39.52
CA ALA A 9 51.69 -8.93 -39.84
C ALA A 9 50.53 -9.37 -38.90
N ALA A 10 50.22 -8.67 -37.80
CA ALA A 10 49.40 -7.46 -37.65
C ALA A 10 47.89 -7.65 -38.00
N LEU A 11 47.03 -7.20 -37.07
CA LEU A 11 45.54 -7.04 -37.13
C LEU A 11 44.76 -8.35 -36.89
N THR A 12 44.03 -8.60 -35.79
CA THR A 12 43.07 -7.76 -35.07
C THR A 12 42.76 -8.41 -33.70
N ALA A 13 43.14 -7.75 -32.61
CA ALA A 13 42.51 -7.94 -31.30
C ALA A 13 41.87 -6.60 -30.98
N GLY A 14 40.53 -6.53 -30.94
CA GLY A 14 39.88 -5.25 -30.65
C GLY A 14 38.35 -5.19 -30.62
N ALA A 15 37.63 -6.24 -31.03
CA ALA A 15 36.16 -6.19 -31.07
C ALA A 15 35.44 -7.11 -30.06
N LEU A 16 36.05 -8.21 -29.60
CA LEU A 16 35.34 -9.19 -28.75
C LEU A 16 35.54 -9.00 -27.23
N ALA A 17 36.61 -8.32 -26.79
CA ALA A 17 36.85 -8.11 -25.36
C ALA A 17 36.06 -6.91 -24.77
N VAL A 18 35.64 -5.95 -25.59
CA VAL A 18 34.81 -4.82 -25.17
C VAL A 18 33.32 -5.20 -25.11
N ALA A 19 32.88 -6.17 -25.94
CA ALA A 19 31.51 -6.66 -25.94
C ALA A 19 31.15 -7.48 -24.68
N LEU A 20 32.09 -8.25 -24.12
CA LEU A 20 31.85 -9.00 -22.87
C LEU A 20 31.92 -8.13 -21.60
N ALA A 21 32.72 -7.07 -21.60
CA ALA A 21 32.77 -6.12 -20.48
C ALA A 21 31.51 -5.22 -20.44
N ALA A 22 30.91 -4.90 -21.60
CA ALA A 22 29.63 -4.21 -21.67
C ALA A 22 28.44 -5.10 -21.24
N ALA A 23 28.50 -6.42 -21.50
CA ALA A 23 27.44 -7.35 -21.10
C ALA A 23 27.42 -7.65 -19.58
N LEU A 24 28.55 -7.53 -18.88
CA LEU A 24 28.63 -7.72 -17.43
C LEU A 24 28.33 -6.45 -16.61
N LEU A 25 28.33 -5.27 -17.24
CA LEU A 25 27.89 -4.00 -16.64
C LEU A 25 26.45 -3.61 -17.02
N ALA A 26 25.83 -4.30 -17.98
CA ALA A 26 24.41 -4.12 -18.34
C ALA A 26 23.43 -4.97 -17.50
N GLY A 27 23.93 -5.74 -16.52
CA GLY A 27 23.13 -6.68 -15.73
C GLY A 27 22.60 -6.17 -14.37
N CYS A 28 22.87 -4.93 -13.97
CA CYS A 28 22.41 -4.37 -12.69
C CYS A 28 22.19 -2.85 -12.79
N GLN A 29 21.21 -2.46 -13.58
CA GLN A 29 20.45 -1.22 -13.43
C GLN A 29 19.32 -1.27 -14.46
N SER A 30 18.18 -1.86 -14.06
CA SER A 30 16.91 -1.42 -14.65
C SER A 30 16.63 -0.02 -14.11
N ALA A 31 17.44 0.96 -14.54
CA ALA A 31 16.96 2.31 -14.69
C ALA A 31 15.80 2.18 -15.67
N ALA A 32 14.58 2.22 -15.15
CA ALA A 32 13.42 2.54 -15.96
C ALA A 32 13.84 3.75 -16.79
N SER A 33 13.93 3.56 -18.11
CA SER A 33 14.07 4.66 -19.03
C SER A 33 12.90 5.59 -18.74
N ASP A 34 13.20 6.67 -18.02
CA ASP A 34 12.30 7.75 -17.68
C ASP A 34 12.03 8.46 -19.00
N SER A 35 11.11 7.91 -19.80
CA SER A 35 10.47 8.66 -20.87
C SER A 35 9.87 9.88 -20.18
N GLY A 36 10.45 11.06 -20.44
CA GLY A 36 10.15 12.33 -19.79
C GLY A 36 8.71 12.84 -19.94
N GLU A 37 7.76 12.00 -20.32
CA GLU A 37 6.34 12.24 -20.13
C GLU A 37 6.01 12.10 -18.64
N ARG A 38 5.98 13.25 -17.99
CA ARG A 38 5.49 13.40 -16.63
C ARG A 38 4.04 12.90 -16.58
N ARG A 39 3.84 11.70 -16.03
CA ARG A 39 2.50 11.12 -15.88
C ARG A 39 1.58 12.07 -15.12
N PRO A 40 0.29 12.17 -15.48
CA PRO A 40 -0.69 12.91 -14.71
C PRO A 40 -0.69 12.46 -13.25
N VAL A 41 -0.86 13.41 -12.33
CA VAL A 41 -0.92 13.16 -10.88
C VAL A 41 -2.07 12.21 -10.56
N THR A 42 -3.19 12.30 -11.30
CA THR A 42 -4.31 11.36 -11.17
C THR A 42 -3.88 9.91 -11.47
N GLU A 43 -3.06 9.69 -12.50
CA GLU A 43 -2.55 8.35 -12.81
C GLU A 43 -1.61 7.86 -11.72
N GLU A 44 -0.70 8.73 -11.26
CA GLU A 44 0.23 8.44 -10.17
C GLU A 44 -0.50 8.07 -8.87
N LEU A 45 -1.52 8.84 -8.47
CA LEU A 45 -2.30 8.61 -7.26
C LEU A 45 -3.24 7.41 -7.36
N SER A 46 -3.61 6.94 -8.56
CA SER A 46 -4.55 5.83 -8.76
C SER A 46 -4.13 4.54 -8.03
N ILE A 47 -2.81 4.35 -7.83
CA ILE A 47 -2.25 3.20 -7.13
C ILE A 47 -2.56 3.20 -5.62
N LEU A 48 -3.05 4.31 -5.09
CA LEU A 48 -3.45 4.52 -3.71
C LEU A 48 -4.95 4.30 -3.50
N ILE A 49 -5.70 3.87 -4.52
CA ILE A 49 -7.13 3.57 -4.39
C ILE A 49 -7.29 2.18 -3.76
N SER A 50 -7.97 2.13 -2.62
CA SER A 50 -8.33 0.90 -1.92
C SER A 50 -9.37 0.12 -2.72
N ALA A 51 -9.14 -1.18 -2.93
CA ALA A 51 -10.15 -2.05 -3.52
C ALA A 51 -11.35 -2.25 -2.59
N GLN A 52 -11.15 -2.21 -1.25
CA GLN A 52 -12.19 -2.47 -0.25
C GLN A 52 -13.27 -1.38 -0.22
N ASN A 53 -12.87 -0.11 -0.21
CA ASN A 53 -13.82 0.99 -0.04
C ASN A 53 -13.73 2.07 -1.12
N GLN A 54 -12.86 1.92 -2.13
CA GLN A 54 -12.69 2.85 -3.25
C GLN A 54 -12.24 4.25 -2.82
N LEU A 55 -11.74 4.41 -1.59
CA LEU A 55 -11.11 5.64 -1.12
C LEU A 55 -9.59 5.56 -1.30
N TYR A 56 -8.92 6.71 -1.31
CA TYR A 56 -7.46 6.75 -1.28
C TYR A 56 -6.95 6.33 0.10
N TYR A 57 -5.86 5.57 0.17
CA TYR A 57 -5.16 5.25 1.41
C TYR A 57 -3.81 6.02 1.51
N PRO A 58 -3.31 6.30 2.73
CA PRO A 58 -2.05 7.00 2.92
C PRO A 58 -0.85 6.28 2.25
N PRO A 59 0.06 7.00 1.57
CA PRO A 59 1.15 6.36 0.82
C PRO A 59 2.12 5.55 1.67
N PHE A 60 2.34 5.90 2.95
CA PHE A 60 3.20 5.12 3.85
C PHE A 60 2.72 3.68 4.03
N LEU A 61 1.41 3.40 3.92
CA LEU A 61 0.87 2.04 3.99
C LEU A 61 1.39 1.16 2.83
N ARG A 62 1.88 1.73 1.73
CA ARG A 62 2.51 0.97 0.64
C ARG A 62 3.80 0.27 1.06
N GLU A 63 4.40 0.71 2.16
CA GLU A 63 5.62 0.17 2.73
C GLU A 63 5.32 -0.80 3.88
N GLU A 64 4.07 -0.86 4.34
CA GLU A 64 3.64 -1.79 5.39
C GLU A 64 3.36 -3.18 4.81
N PRO A 65 3.78 -4.26 5.49
CA PRO A 65 3.41 -5.61 5.08
C PRO A 65 1.90 -5.86 5.30
N THR A 66 1.31 -6.71 4.48
CA THR A 66 -0.04 -7.26 4.77
C THR A 66 -0.01 -8.20 5.98
N GLY A 67 -1.17 -8.72 6.38
CA GLY A 67 -1.31 -9.64 7.50
C GLY A 67 -0.56 -10.99 7.31
N PRO A 68 -0.50 -11.80 8.37
CA PRO A 68 0.23 -13.07 8.40
C PRO A 68 -0.32 -14.10 7.42
N GLN A 69 -1.65 -14.18 7.25
CA GLN A 69 -2.28 -15.11 6.32
C GLN A 69 -1.81 -14.87 4.88
N ASP A 70 -1.91 -13.63 4.41
CA ASP A 70 -1.53 -13.26 3.05
C ASP A 70 -0.03 -13.46 2.80
N ASN A 71 0.81 -13.06 3.77
CA ASN A 71 2.24 -13.32 3.70
C ASN A 71 2.54 -14.83 3.63
N ALA A 72 1.81 -15.65 4.38
CA ALA A 72 1.97 -17.11 4.37
C ALA A 72 1.68 -17.69 2.98
N TYR A 73 0.56 -17.31 2.37
CA TYR A 73 0.18 -17.75 1.04
C TYR A 73 1.10 -17.20 -0.05
N ALA A 74 1.61 -15.97 0.10
CA ALA A 74 2.65 -15.43 -0.77
C ALA A 74 3.95 -16.25 -0.71
N GLN A 75 4.41 -16.66 0.48
CA GLN A 75 5.57 -17.54 0.59
C GLN A 75 5.31 -18.92 0.02
N ARG A 76 4.14 -19.51 0.27
CA ARG A 76 3.77 -20.80 -0.34
C ARG A 76 3.77 -20.70 -1.87
N THR A 77 3.26 -19.60 -2.43
CA THR A 77 3.29 -19.33 -3.89
C THR A 77 4.71 -19.22 -4.42
N ARG A 78 5.61 -18.50 -3.72
CA ARG A 78 7.02 -18.39 -4.08
C ARG A 78 7.76 -19.72 -4.05
N ALA A 79 7.53 -20.51 -3.01
CA ALA A 79 8.09 -21.86 -2.89
C ALA A 79 7.60 -22.75 -4.04
N LEU A 80 6.32 -22.68 -4.42
CA LEU A 80 5.79 -23.39 -5.59
C LEU A 80 6.45 -22.95 -6.90
N LEU A 81 6.77 -21.67 -7.05
CA LEU A 81 7.33 -21.08 -8.28
C LEU A 81 8.86 -21.21 -8.40
N GLY A 82 9.54 -21.78 -7.41
CA GLY A 82 10.98 -22.03 -7.42
C GLY A 82 11.85 -20.85 -6.98
N THR A 83 11.26 -19.85 -6.31
CA THR A 83 11.96 -18.64 -5.85
C THR A 83 11.70 -18.39 -4.37
N PRO A 84 12.16 -19.22 -3.41
CA PRO A 84 11.94 -18.95 -2.00
C PRO A 84 12.96 -17.89 -1.50
N PRO A 85 12.59 -16.61 -1.32
CA PRO A 85 13.48 -15.66 -0.69
C PRO A 85 13.55 -15.96 0.82
N ARG A 86 14.64 -15.52 1.45
CA ARG A 86 14.64 -15.35 2.90
C ARG A 86 13.71 -14.19 3.26
N LEU A 87 12.95 -14.37 4.33
CA LEU A 87 12.24 -13.28 4.99
C LEU A 87 13.15 -12.67 6.05
N ASP A 88 13.51 -11.41 5.84
CA ASP A 88 14.25 -10.61 6.80
C ASP A 88 13.28 -9.60 7.41
N LEU A 89 12.66 -10.00 8.51
CA LEU A 89 11.67 -9.19 9.21
C LEU A 89 12.33 -8.51 10.40
N ASN A 90 12.15 -7.20 10.52
CA ASN A 90 12.50 -6.50 11.75
C ASN A 90 11.60 -6.99 12.91
N HIS A 91 12.07 -6.78 14.14
CA HIS A 91 11.39 -7.22 15.37
C HIS A 91 9.92 -6.75 15.43
N LYS A 92 9.64 -5.49 15.08
CA LYS A 92 8.29 -4.91 15.13
C LYS A 92 7.33 -5.64 14.17
N THR A 93 7.77 -5.92 12.95
CA THR A 93 6.98 -6.67 11.96
C THR A 93 6.78 -8.12 12.39
N ALA A 94 7.83 -8.78 12.89
CA ALA A 94 7.72 -10.16 13.37
C ALA A 94 6.74 -10.28 14.57
N GLU A 95 6.83 -9.36 15.52
CA GLU A 95 5.92 -9.28 16.66
C GLU A 95 4.47 -9.03 16.22
N PHE A 96 4.26 -8.07 15.31
CA PHE A 96 2.94 -7.80 14.73
C PHE A 96 2.34 -9.05 14.08
N LEU A 97 3.07 -9.72 13.17
CA LEU A 97 2.58 -10.92 12.48
C LEU A 97 2.26 -12.04 13.47
N ARG A 98 3.09 -12.23 14.50
CA ARG A 98 2.85 -13.25 15.53
C ARG A 98 1.60 -12.93 16.37
N GLN A 99 1.47 -11.70 16.86
CA GLN A 99 0.33 -11.29 17.67
C GLN A 99 -0.98 -11.37 16.89
N ASP A 100 -0.98 -10.88 15.65
CA ASP A 100 -2.17 -10.90 14.78
C ASP A 100 -2.59 -12.32 14.42
N ALA A 101 -1.64 -13.19 14.06
CA ALA A 101 -1.92 -14.59 13.72
C ALA A 101 -2.50 -15.36 14.92
N LEU A 102 -1.83 -15.33 16.07
CA LEU A 102 -2.26 -16.08 17.27
C LEU A 102 -3.52 -15.48 17.91
N GLY A 103 -3.71 -14.17 17.79
CA GLY A 103 -4.92 -13.48 18.21
C GLY A 103 -6.14 -13.85 17.35
N SER A 104 -5.93 -14.09 16.06
CA SER A 104 -6.97 -14.52 15.12
C SER A 104 -7.36 -15.99 15.30
N SER A 105 -6.38 -16.89 15.39
CA SER A 105 -6.63 -18.31 15.64
C SER A 105 -5.40 -19.02 16.22
N PRO A 106 -5.53 -19.72 17.36
CA PRO A 106 -4.41 -20.46 17.95
C PRO A 106 -3.81 -21.55 17.04
N LEU A 107 -4.62 -22.23 16.23
CA LEU A 107 -4.15 -23.27 15.31
C LEU A 107 -3.83 -22.70 13.92
N TRP A 108 -4.80 -22.05 13.27
CA TRP A 108 -4.63 -21.54 11.89
C TRP A 108 -3.57 -20.44 11.82
N GLY A 109 -3.50 -19.59 12.86
CA GLY A 109 -2.45 -18.57 12.99
C GLY A 109 -1.06 -19.18 12.98
N ARG A 110 -0.83 -20.26 13.73
CA ARG A 110 0.45 -21.01 13.67
C ARG A 110 0.69 -21.63 12.30
N GLY A 111 -0.36 -22.09 11.63
CA GLY A 111 -0.31 -22.58 10.26
C GLY A 111 0.12 -21.50 9.25
N TRP A 112 -0.23 -20.24 9.48
CA TRP A 112 0.24 -19.10 8.68
C TRP A 112 1.68 -18.71 9.03
N LEU A 113 2.06 -18.76 10.31
CA LEU A 113 3.43 -18.44 10.73
C LEU A 113 4.46 -19.50 10.28
N ALA A 114 4.07 -20.78 10.19
CA ALA A 114 4.97 -21.87 9.80
C ALA A 114 5.73 -21.65 8.47
N PRO A 115 5.08 -21.32 7.33
CA PRO A 115 5.81 -21.04 6.09
C PRO A 115 6.68 -19.77 6.17
N LEU A 116 6.34 -18.81 7.04
CA LEU A 116 7.16 -17.62 7.25
C LEU A 116 8.44 -17.96 8.02
N ALA A 117 8.31 -18.70 9.12
CA ALA A 117 9.44 -19.19 9.91
C ALA A 117 10.37 -20.07 9.07
N ALA A 118 9.81 -20.98 8.25
CA ALA A 118 10.58 -21.80 7.32
C ALA A 118 11.36 -20.99 6.27
N SER A 119 10.95 -19.74 6.03
CA SER A 119 11.64 -18.81 5.12
C SER A 119 12.69 -17.95 5.85
N GLY A 120 13.01 -18.23 7.12
CA GLY A 120 14.07 -17.53 7.87
C GLY A 120 13.61 -16.35 8.73
N ALA A 121 12.30 -16.14 8.89
CA ALA A 121 11.79 -15.12 9.80
C ALA A 121 11.86 -15.62 11.26
N ASP A 122 12.96 -15.31 11.93
CA ASP A 122 13.23 -15.68 13.32
C ASP A 122 12.18 -15.11 14.29
N GLY A 123 11.92 -15.83 15.38
CA GLY A 123 11.01 -15.38 16.46
C GLY A 123 9.51 -15.50 16.16
N LEU A 124 9.12 -15.90 14.94
CA LEU A 124 7.70 -16.12 14.59
C LEU A 124 7.09 -17.35 15.24
N LEU A 125 7.86 -18.43 15.42
CA LEU A 125 7.49 -19.65 16.14
C LEU A 125 8.61 -20.05 17.12
N ASN A 126 8.25 -20.62 18.27
CA ASN A 126 9.18 -21.11 19.28
C ASN A 126 8.76 -22.51 19.80
N ASP A 127 9.60 -23.16 20.59
CA ASP A 127 9.34 -24.54 21.04
C ASP A 127 8.02 -24.73 21.79
N ARG A 128 7.52 -23.67 22.44
CA ARG A 128 6.22 -23.71 23.12
C ARG A 128 5.07 -23.85 22.12
N ASP A 129 5.23 -23.37 20.89
CA ASP A 129 4.21 -23.47 19.84
C ASP A 129 3.99 -24.91 19.39
N ALA A 130 5.06 -25.71 19.24
CA ALA A 130 4.92 -27.13 18.93
C ALA A 130 4.25 -27.89 20.09
N ALA A 131 4.62 -27.58 21.33
CA ALA A 131 3.99 -28.15 22.52
C ALA A 131 2.50 -27.76 22.63
N ASP A 132 2.15 -26.51 22.33
CA ASP A 132 0.76 -26.01 22.26
C ASP A 132 -0.04 -26.78 21.23
N VAL A 133 0.48 -26.98 20.02
CA VAL A 133 -0.20 -27.76 18.97
C VAL A 133 -0.41 -29.21 19.43
N ARG A 134 0.56 -29.85 20.08
CA ARG A 134 0.36 -31.21 20.64
C ARG A 134 -0.71 -31.25 21.72
N ARG A 135 -0.83 -30.21 22.56
CA ARG A 135 -1.91 -30.08 23.56
C ARG A 135 -3.30 -29.92 22.95
N MET A 136 -3.40 -29.51 21.69
CA MET A 136 -4.68 -29.41 20.96
C MET A 136 -5.20 -30.77 20.48
N ARG A 137 -4.39 -31.84 20.56
CA ARG A 137 -4.82 -33.20 20.19
C ARG A 137 -5.84 -33.73 21.20
N THR A 138 -6.95 -34.25 20.70
CA THR A 138 -8.00 -34.89 21.51
C THR A 138 -7.61 -36.33 21.87
N ALA A 139 -8.35 -36.94 22.80
CA ALA A 139 -8.18 -38.35 23.14
C ALA A 139 -8.42 -39.28 21.93
N ASP A 140 -9.29 -38.86 21.00
CA ASP A 140 -9.56 -39.59 19.76
C ASP A 140 -8.46 -39.43 18.70
N GLY A 141 -7.44 -38.58 18.92
CA GLY A 141 -6.27 -38.45 18.05
C GLY A 141 -6.33 -37.35 16.98
N TRP A 142 -7.46 -36.64 16.83
CA TRP A 142 -7.59 -35.46 15.95
C TRP A 142 -7.29 -34.16 16.71
N TYR A 143 -7.06 -33.04 16.00
CA TYR A 143 -6.67 -31.76 16.62
C TYR A 143 -7.81 -30.75 16.64
N ARG A 144 -8.06 -30.15 17.82
CA ARG A 144 -9.11 -29.16 18.02
C ARG A 144 -8.52 -27.76 18.17
N THR A 145 -8.97 -26.79 17.37
CA THR A 145 -8.61 -25.39 17.65
C THR A 145 -9.33 -24.90 18.92
N PRO A 146 -8.61 -24.38 19.92
CA PRO A 146 -9.25 -23.54 20.90
C PRO A 146 -9.68 -22.23 20.24
N LEU A 147 -10.81 -21.66 20.68
CA LEU A 147 -11.19 -20.30 20.28
C LEU A 147 -10.29 -19.30 21.02
N PRO A 148 -9.89 -18.19 20.38
CA PRO A 148 -9.22 -17.12 21.10
C PRO A 148 -10.13 -16.58 22.22
N PRO A 149 -9.57 -16.09 23.35
CA PRO A 149 -10.34 -15.71 24.53
C PRO A 149 -11.50 -14.74 24.27
N ARG A 150 -11.36 -13.86 23.27
CA ARG A 150 -12.40 -12.89 22.86
C ARG A 150 -13.57 -13.52 22.10
N ALA A 151 -13.34 -14.61 21.36
CA ALA A 151 -14.36 -15.31 20.56
C ALA A 151 -15.01 -16.49 21.31
N ALA A 152 -14.35 -17.00 22.36
CA ALA A 152 -14.82 -18.14 23.15
C ALA A 152 -16.20 -17.92 23.83
N ARG A 153 -16.66 -16.67 23.95
CA ARG A 153 -17.94 -16.32 24.59
C ARG A 153 -19.14 -16.33 23.63
N SER A 154 -18.92 -16.42 22.33
CA SER A 154 -19.96 -16.11 21.33
C SER A 154 -19.97 -17.01 20.10
N GLN A 155 -19.07 -18.01 20.00
CA GLN A 155 -19.00 -18.92 18.86
C GLN A 155 -18.82 -20.38 19.28
N PRO A 156 -19.44 -21.35 18.59
CA PRO A 156 -19.13 -22.76 18.78
C PRO A 156 -17.74 -23.10 18.23
N THR A 157 -17.02 -24.03 18.89
CA THR A 157 -15.68 -24.47 18.49
C THR A 157 -15.66 -25.38 17.25
N GLU A 158 -16.83 -25.89 16.83
CA GLU A 158 -17.03 -26.70 15.63
C GLU A 158 -18.28 -26.20 14.87
N PRO A 159 -18.31 -26.33 13.52
CA PRO A 159 -19.50 -26.02 12.74
C PRO A 159 -20.67 -26.97 13.03
N ALA A 160 -21.89 -26.56 12.68
CA ALA A 160 -23.09 -27.40 12.77
C ALA A 160 -23.15 -28.43 11.62
N GLY A 161 -23.73 -29.60 11.91
CA GLY A 161 -23.87 -30.70 10.95
C GLY A 161 -22.66 -31.65 10.90
N GLN A 162 -22.92 -32.96 10.78
CA GLN A 162 -21.87 -33.99 10.91
C GLN A 162 -20.81 -33.90 9.80
N GLN A 163 -21.22 -33.61 8.57
CA GLN A 163 -20.31 -33.47 7.43
C GLN A 163 -19.34 -32.30 7.60
N ALA A 164 -19.84 -31.14 8.03
CA ALA A 164 -19.01 -29.96 8.28
C ALA A 164 -18.04 -30.20 9.46
N LYS A 165 -18.47 -30.92 10.50
CA LYS A 165 -17.60 -31.34 11.61
C LYS A 165 -16.47 -32.24 11.14
N ASN A 166 -16.77 -33.24 10.30
CA ASN A 166 -15.75 -34.15 9.80
C ASN A 166 -14.70 -33.42 8.95
N ALA A 167 -15.15 -32.58 8.00
CA ALA A 167 -14.27 -31.75 7.19
C ALA A 167 -13.39 -30.83 8.05
N TYR A 168 -13.97 -30.19 9.06
CA TYR A 168 -13.23 -29.34 9.99
C TYR A 168 -12.16 -30.11 10.78
N ARG A 169 -12.48 -31.31 11.30
CA ARG A 169 -11.53 -32.15 12.05
C ARG A 169 -10.38 -32.63 11.16
N ALA A 170 -10.67 -32.99 9.92
CA ALA A 170 -9.65 -33.36 8.93
C ALA A 170 -8.72 -32.17 8.66
N ALA A 171 -9.27 -30.99 8.35
CA ALA A 171 -8.51 -29.79 8.05
C ALA A 171 -7.63 -29.33 9.24
N ALA A 172 -8.19 -29.34 10.46
CA ALA A 172 -7.46 -28.99 11.67
C ALA A 172 -6.31 -29.98 11.95
N THR A 173 -6.55 -31.28 11.75
CA THR A 173 -5.52 -32.31 11.93
C THR A 173 -4.41 -32.19 10.89
N ALA A 174 -4.74 -32.00 9.61
CA ALA A 174 -3.75 -31.77 8.56
C ALA A 174 -2.88 -30.55 8.88
N THR A 175 -3.50 -29.44 9.31
CA THR A 175 -2.80 -28.20 9.67
C THR A 175 -1.90 -28.36 10.88
N ALA A 176 -2.37 -29.04 11.93
CA ALA A 176 -1.54 -29.34 13.10
C ALA A 176 -0.30 -30.15 12.71
N LEU A 177 -0.45 -31.16 11.85
CA LEU A 177 0.67 -31.95 11.35
C LEU A 177 1.59 -31.15 10.42
N GLU A 178 1.07 -30.23 9.61
CA GLU A 178 1.90 -29.29 8.83
C GLU A 178 2.77 -28.44 9.75
N ILE A 179 2.19 -27.89 10.82
CA ILE A 179 2.91 -27.08 11.81
C ILE A 179 3.97 -27.93 12.51
N LEU A 180 3.63 -29.13 12.98
CA LEU A 180 4.59 -30.02 13.65
C LEU A 180 5.72 -30.47 12.71
N ARG A 181 5.41 -30.70 11.43
CA ARG A 181 6.45 -31.03 10.43
C ARG A 181 7.40 -29.86 10.21
N ALA A 182 6.85 -28.65 10.09
CA ALA A 182 7.64 -27.44 9.89
C ALA A 182 8.41 -27.04 11.16
N HIS A 183 7.88 -27.35 12.34
CA HIS A 183 8.39 -26.88 13.62
C HIS A 183 8.20 -27.91 14.74
N GLY A 184 9.30 -28.38 15.33
CA GLY A 184 9.31 -29.33 16.45
C GLY A 184 9.22 -30.81 16.08
N GLY A 185 9.05 -31.14 14.79
CA GLY A 185 9.02 -32.50 14.25
C GLY A 185 7.75 -33.31 14.56
N ILE A 186 7.37 -34.20 13.64
CA ILE A 186 6.34 -35.22 13.92
C ILE A 186 7.02 -36.40 14.62
N THR A 187 6.65 -36.69 15.85
CA THR A 187 7.21 -37.80 16.63
C THR A 187 6.45 -39.10 16.40
N GLU A 188 7.06 -40.24 16.76
CA GLU A 188 6.34 -41.53 16.73
C GLU A 188 5.13 -41.55 17.69
N ALA A 189 5.20 -40.81 18.80
CA ALA A 189 4.05 -40.66 19.70
C ALA A 189 2.90 -39.92 19.02
N ASP A 190 3.20 -38.88 18.24
CA ASP A 190 2.21 -38.17 17.43
C ASP A 190 1.59 -39.10 16.38
N ARG A 191 2.43 -39.88 15.68
CA ARG A 191 1.97 -40.88 14.70
C ARG A 191 1.04 -41.92 15.33
N ARG A 192 1.45 -42.54 16.44
CA ARG A 192 0.65 -43.57 17.13
C ARG A 192 -0.70 -43.05 17.62
N ALA A 193 -0.74 -41.82 18.11
CA ALA A 193 -1.97 -41.22 18.63
C ALA A 193 -2.96 -40.83 17.52
N THR A 194 -2.47 -40.34 16.37
CA THR A 194 -3.34 -39.75 15.33
C THR A 194 -3.69 -40.72 14.19
N LEU A 195 -2.80 -41.66 13.85
CA LEU A 195 -2.99 -42.56 12.72
C LEU A 195 -4.25 -43.46 12.80
N PRO A 196 -4.64 -44.03 13.96
CA PRO A 196 -5.85 -44.86 14.05
C PRO A 196 -7.12 -44.11 13.64
N TRP A 197 -7.26 -42.87 14.09
CA TRP A 197 -8.39 -42.02 13.72
C TRP A 197 -8.36 -41.65 12.24
N LEU A 198 -7.20 -41.28 11.69
CA LEU A 198 -7.07 -40.96 10.26
C LEU A 198 -7.48 -42.14 9.38
N ARG A 199 -7.08 -43.38 9.74
CA ARG A 199 -7.48 -44.58 8.99
C ARG A 199 -8.98 -44.82 9.04
N LYS A 200 -9.61 -44.59 10.19
CA LYS A 200 -11.07 -44.70 10.36
C LYS A 200 -11.80 -43.62 9.55
N ALA A 201 -11.34 -42.38 9.60
CA ALA A 201 -11.93 -41.26 8.86
C ALA A 201 -11.78 -41.43 7.34
N ALA A 202 -10.58 -41.82 6.88
CA ALA A 202 -10.31 -42.12 5.46
C ALA A 202 -11.07 -43.35 4.94
N ALA A 203 -11.79 -44.07 5.81
CA ALA A 203 -12.60 -45.20 5.38
C ALA A 203 -13.92 -44.82 4.73
N HIS A 204 -14.49 -43.71 5.18
CA HIS A 204 -15.79 -43.22 4.73
C HIS A 204 -15.71 -41.69 4.57
N PRO A 205 -14.92 -41.20 3.60
CA PRO A 205 -14.76 -39.77 3.41
C PRO A 205 -16.09 -39.14 2.97
N GLY A 206 -16.41 -37.96 3.50
CA GLY A 206 -17.58 -37.19 3.09
C GLY A 206 -17.28 -36.33 1.86
N THR A 207 -16.64 -35.19 2.07
CA THR A 207 -16.39 -34.21 0.99
C THR A 207 -15.03 -34.38 0.31
N LEU A 208 -14.86 -33.76 -0.86
CA LEU A 208 -13.56 -33.67 -1.53
C LEU A 208 -12.51 -32.94 -0.67
N SER A 209 -12.90 -31.85 0.00
CA SER A 209 -12.01 -31.13 0.92
C SER A 209 -11.56 -32.02 2.08
N GLU A 210 -12.51 -32.71 2.72
CA GLU A 210 -12.20 -33.67 3.78
C GLU A 210 -11.24 -34.77 3.29
N SER A 211 -11.48 -35.31 2.09
CA SER A 211 -10.64 -36.33 1.48
C SER A 211 -9.20 -35.84 1.25
N ALA A 212 -9.05 -34.62 0.72
CA ALA A 212 -7.75 -34.00 0.47
C ALA A 212 -6.97 -33.78 1.77
N ASP A 213 -7.63 -33.27 2.82
CA ASP A 213 -7.00 -33.04 4.12
C ASP A 213 -6.63 -34.36 4.83
N LEU A 214 -7.48 -35.39 4.75
CA LEU A 214 -7.17 -36.73 5.26
C LEU A 214 -5.97 -37.37 4.52
N ALA A 215 -5.95 -37.27 3.18
CA ALA A 215 -4.84 -37.79 2.37
C ALA A 215 -3.53 -37.06 2.70
N GLN A 216 -3.58 -35.74 2.86
CA GLN A 216 -2.42 -34.97 3.27
C GLN A 216 -1.94 -35.36 4.67
N ALA A 217 -2.85 -35.49 5.64
CA ALA A 217 -2.50 -35.90 7.00
C ALA A 217 -1.85 -37.29 7.03
N LEU A 218 -2.37 -38.25 6.27
CA LEU A 218 -1.76 -39.58 6.10
C LEU A 218 -0.34 -39.48 5.50
N ARG A 219 -0.17 -38.67 4.44
CA ARG A 219 1.15 -38.43 3.85
C ARG A 219 2.13 -37.80 4.83
N LEU A 220 1.70 -36.81 5.61
CA LEU A 220 2.54 -36.15 6.62
C LEU A 220 3.01 -37.13 7.72
N LEU A 221 2.20 -38.13 8.04
CA LEU A 221 2.56 -39.22 8.96
C LEU A 221 3.36 -40.36 8.29
N ASN A 222 3.73 -40.26 7.01
CA ASN A 222 4.34 -41.34 6.23
C ASN A 222 3.49 -42.62 6.25
N ALA A 223 2.17 -42.48 6.05
CA ALA A 223 1.22 -43.57 5.90
C ALA A 223 0.66 -43.59 4.46
N PRO A 224 0.35 -44.77 3.90
CA PRO A 224 -0.21 -44.87 2.57
C PRO A 224 -1.60 -44.23 2.50
N VAL A 225 -1.88 -43.54 1.39
CA VAL A 225 -3.21 -43.00 1.08
C VAL A 225 -4.07 -44.12 0.48
N PRO A 226 -5.23 -44.46 1.06
CA PRO A 226 -6.10 -45.50 0.50
C PRO A 226 -6.55 -45.16 -0.92
N ALA A 227 -6.49 -46.13 -1.84
CA ALA A 227 -6.87 -45.91 -3.25
C ALA A 227 -8.30 -45.37 -3.40
N ARG A 228 -9.24 -45.85 -2.58
CA ARG A 228 -10.63 -45.34 -2.56
C ARG A 228 -10.74 -43.84 -2.24
N LEU A 229 -9.82 -43.30 -1.43
CA LEU A 229 -9.83 -41.89 -1.05
C LEU A 229 -9.43 -41.02 -2.25
N ALA A 230 -8.55 -41.54 -3.11
CA ALA A 230 -8.06 -40.87 -4.31
C ALA A 230 -8.88 -41.19 -5.58
N ALA A 231 -9.85 -42.10 -5.50
CA ALA A 231 -10.74 -42.49 -6.58
C ALA A 231 -11.89 -41.48 -6.76
N VAL A 232 -11.53 -40.24 -7.06
CA VAL A 232 -12.47 -39.13 -7.30
C VAL A 232 -12.37 -38.67 -8.74
N THR A 233 -13.51 -38.38 -9.37
CA THR A 233 -13.57 -37.81 -10.72
C THR A 233 -12.96 -36.40 -10.73
N PRO A 234 -12.12 -36.06 -11.72
CA PRO A 234 -11.62 -34.70 -11.86
C PRO A 234 -12.77 -33.69 -12.01
N PRO A 235 -12.71 -32.52 -11.35
CA PRO A 235 -13.70 -31.45 -11.54
C PRO A 235 -13.78 -31.01 -13.00
N LYS A 236 -14.99 -30.77 -13.50
CA LYS A 236 -15.21 -30.31 -14.89
C LYS A 236 -14.64 -28.90 -15.08
N ALA A 237 -13.84 -28.72 -16.14
CA ALA A 237 -13.15 -27.45 -16.44
C ALA A 237 -13.70 -26.71 -17.68
N ALA A 238 -14.42 -27.40 -18.57
CA ALA A 238 -14.83 -26.91 -19.90
C ALA A 238 -15.76 -25.67 -19.89
N GLU A 239 -16.34 -25.33 -18.73
CA GLU A 239 -17.30 -24.23 -18.58
C GLU A 239 -16.80 -23.12 -17.64
N PHE A 240 -15.52 -23.14 -17.21
CA PHE A 240 -15.04 -22.19 -16.21
C PHE A 240 -15.32 -20.72 -16.58
N THR A 241 -15.22 -20.38 -17.86
CA THR A 241 -15.50 -19.04 -18.37
C THR A 241 -16.99 -18.70 -18.48
N SER A 242 -17.90 -19.68 -18.54
CA SER A 242 -19.36 -19.44 -18.53
C SER A 242 -19.96 -19.40 -17.12
N LEU A 243 -19.26 -19.90 -16.10
CA LEU A 243 -19.69 -19.88 -14.71
C LEU A 243 -19.79 -18.45 -14.13
N GLY A 244 -20.73 -18.26 -13.19
CA GLY A 244 -20.81 -17.04 -12.37
C GLY A 244 -19.69 -16.95 -11.33
N GLY A 245 -19.49 -15.79 -10.70
CA GLY A 245 -18.37 -15.55 -9.77
C GLY A 245 -18.27 -16.54 -8.60
N LYS A 246 -19.40 -16.88 -7.97
CA LYS A 246 -19.45 -17.85 -6.87
C LYS A 246 -19.10 -19.27 -7.33
N GLU A 247 -19.59 -19.66 -8.50
CA GLU A 247 -19.36 -20.99 -9.09
C GLU A 247 -17.90 -21.14 -9.56
N ARG A 248 -17.32 -20.07 -10.14
CA ARG A 248 -15.89 -20.03 -10.48
C ARG A 248 -15.01 -20.22 -9.26
N TYR A 249 -15.34 -19.56 -8.15
CA TYR A 249 -14.60 -19.73 -6.90
C TYR A 249 -14.71 -21.16 -6.36
N GLN A 250 -15.91 -21.74 -6.36
CA GLN A 250 -16.08 -23.15 -5.95
C GLN A 250 -15.31 -24.11 -6.87
N ALA A 251 -15.33 -23.90 -8.19
CA ALA A 251 -14.57 -24.71 -9.14
C ALA A 251 -13.06 -24.63 -8.90
N LEU A 252 -12.53 -23.45 -8.55
CA LEU A 252 -11.14 -23.28 -8.15
C LEU A 252 -10.82 -24.08 -6.87
N LEU A 253 -11.68 -24.00 -5.86
CA LEU A 253 -11.50 -24.76 -4.62
C LEU A 253 -11.55 -26.27 -4.86
N ASP A 254 -12.52 -26.76 -5.64
CA ASP A 254 -12.65 -28.18 -5.96
C ASP A 254 -11.42 -28.68 -6.74
N ALA A 255 -10.94 -27.92 -7.72
CA ALA A 255 -9.72 -28.26 -8.46
C ALA A 255 -8.47 -28.26 -7.56
N TYR A 256 -8.37 -27.32 -6.63
CA TYR A 256 -7.28 -27.27 -5.65
C TYR A 256 -7.31 -28.48 -4.71
N GLN A 257 -8.47 -28.83 -4.17
CA GLN A 257 -8.62 -29.99 -3.29
C GLN A 257 -8.37 -31.30 -4.04
N TYR A 258 -8.86 -31.43 -5.27
CA TYR A 258 -8.56 -32.56 -6.15
C TYR A 258 -7.06 -32.69 -6.42
N ALA A 259 -6.39 -31.60 -6.81
CA ALA A 259 -4.96 -31.61 -7.07
C ALA A 259 -4.15 -31.99 -5.83
N ARG A 260 -4.51 -31.47 -4.64
CA ARG A 260 -3.88 -31.83 -3.35
C ARG A 260 -4.06 -33.29 -2.98
N LEU A 261 -5.25 -33.83 -3.21
CA LEU A 261 -5.57 -35.23 -2.99
C LEU A 261 -4.69 -36.13 -3.88
N ARG A 262 -4.63 -35.83 -5.18
CA ARG A 262 -3.81 -36.57 -6.16
C ARG A 262 -2.32 -36.49 -5.83
N GLU A 263 -1.81 -35.29 -5.55
CA GLU A 263 -0.43 -35.10 -5.10
C GLU A 263 -0.13 -35.93 -3.83
N SER A 264 -1.04 -35.91 -2.86
CA SER A 264 -0.85 -36.66 -1.61
C SER A 264 -0.87 -38.17 -1.82
N ALA A 265 -1.59 -38.65 -2.83
CA ALA A 265 -1.60 -40.05 -3.26
C ALA A 265 -0.43 -40.43 -4.20
N GLY A 266 0.46 -39.49 -4.54
CA GLY A 266 1.55 -39.72 -5.49
C GLY A 266 1.09 -39.87 -6.94
N GLN A 267 -0.08 -39.33 -7.29
CA GLN A 267 -0.71 -39.43 -8.60
C GLN A 267 -0.70 -38.08 -9.32
N LYS A 268 -0.73 -38.11 -10.65
CA LYS A 268 -0.92 -36.89 -11.46
C LYS A 268 -2.37 -36.40 -11.32
N ALA A 269 -2.54 -35.08 -11.29
CA ALA A 269 -3.84 -34.44 -11.38
C ALA A 269 -4.25 -34.39 -12.87
N GLU A 270 -5.35 -35.03 -13.22
CA GLU A 270 -5.88 -35.06 -14.59
C GLU A 270 -6.73 -33.81 -14.82
N LEU A 271 -6.07 -32.65 -14.84
CA LEU A 271 -6.68 -31.33 -15.03
C LEU A 271 -6.21 -30.72 -16.35
N ASP A 272 -7.04 -29.90 -16.97
CA ASP A 272 -6.74 -29.24 -18.24
C ASP A 272 -5.69 -28.10 -18.06
N PRO A 273 -4.48 -28.21 -18.63
CA PRO A 273 -3.44 -27.20 -18.49
C PRO A 273 -3.76 -25.87 -19.18
N GLU A 274 -4.54 -25.87 -20.26
CA GLU A 274 -4.90 -24.65 -21.00
C GLU A 274 -5.92 -23.83 -20.22
N VAL A 275 -6.94 -24.50 -19.66
CA VAL A 275 -7.96 -23.83 -18.83
C VAL A 275 -7.30 -23.21 -17.60
N TRP A 276 -6.56 -24.01 -16.80
CA TRP A 276 -5.99 -23.51 -15.55
C TRP A 276 -4.83 -22.53 -15.75
N GLY A 277 -4.06 -22.67 -16.84
CA GLY A 277 -3.09 -21.66 -17.26
C GLY A 277 -3.75 -20.33 -17.63
N THR A 278 -4.89 -20.36 -18.33
CA THR A 278 -5.68 -19.16 -18.66
C THR A 278 -6.29 -18.53 -17.42
N VAL A 279 -6.83 -19.32 -16.49
CA VAL A 279 -7.39 -18.82 -15.22
C VAL A 279 -6.33 -18.08 -14.42
N LEU A 280 -5.14 -18.66 -14.25
CA LEU A 280 -4.05 -18.01 -13.52
C LEU A 280 -3.60 -16.72 -14.24
N SER A 281 -3.28 -16.81 -15.53
CA SER A 281 -2.70 -15.68 -16.27
C SER A 281 -3.61 -14.45 -16.33
N ARG A 282 -4.94 -14.65 -16.46
CA ARG A 282 -5.91 -13.55 -16.52
C ARG A 282 -6.22 -12.92 -15.16
N ASN A 283 -6.07 -13.66 -14.07
CA ASN A 283 -6.55 -13.24 -12.74
C ASN A 283 -5.44 -13.02 -11.70
N ALA A 284 -4.18 -13.35 -12.00
CA ALA A 284 -3.08 -13.24 -11.05
C ALA A 284 -2.92 -11.83 -10.43
N ALA A 285 -3.27 -10.78 -11.17
CA ALA A 285 -3.18 -9.40 -10.68
C ALA A 285 -4.25 -9.05 -9.63
N THR A 286 -5.39 -9.74 -9.65
CA THR A 286 -6.60 -9.42 -8.88
C THR A 286 -6.94 -10.44 -7.80
N PHE A 287 -6.37 -11.65 -7.88
CA PHE A 287 -6.57 -12.65 -6.84
C PHE A 287 -6.02 -12.20 -5.48
N SER A 288 -6.75 -12.57 -4.43
CA SER A 288 -6.19 -12.56 -3.07
C SER A 288 -4.97 -13.49 -3.01
N TYR A 289 -4.08 -13.33 -2.02
CA TYR A 289 -2.93 -14.22 -1.91
C TYR A 289 -3.31 -15.71 -1.72
N PRO A 290 -4.35 -16.06 -0.93
CA PRO A 290 -4.88 -17.44 -0.91
C PRO A 290 -5.31 -17.94 -2.29
N ASP A 291 -6.10 -17.16 -3.03
CA ASP A 291 -6.62 -17.60 -4.34
C ASP A 291 -5.51 -17.69 -5.39
N LEU A 292 -4.54 -16.78 -5.33
CA LEU A 292 -3.35 -16.81 -6.16
C LEU A 292 -2.55 -18.09 -5.91
N TYR A 293 -2.39 -18.48 -4.64
CA TYR A 293 -1.76 -19.75 -4.29
C TYR A 293 -2.54 -20.95 -4.81
N TYR A 294 -3.86 -21.00 -4.61
CA TYR A 294 -4.70 -22.10 -5.11
C TYR A 294 -4.62 -22.22 -6.62
N ALA A 295 -4.76 -21.12 -7.36
CA ALA A 295 -4.69 -21.10 -8.82
C ALA A 295 -3.30 -21.48 -9.33
N THR A 296 -2.24 -21.03 -8.65
CA THR A 296 -0.85 -21.38 -8.99
C THR A 296 -0.59 -22.88 -8.76
N PHE A 297 -1.06 -23.43 -7.65
CA PHE A 297 -0.95 -24.86 -7.34
C PHE A 297 -1.68 -25.70 -8.38
N VAL A 298 -2.93 -25.34 -8.70
CA VAL A 298 -3.76 -26.04 -9.69
C VAL A 298 -3.13 -25.98 -11.08
N ALA A 299 -2.71 -24.80 -11.55
CA ALA A 299 -2.07 -24.65 -12.86
C ALA A 299 -0.77 -25.47 -12.95
N LYS A 300 0.05 -25.49 -11.90
CA LYS A 300 1.27 -26.31 -11.84
C LYS A 300 0.93 -27.81 -11.85
N ALA A 301 -0.07 -28.23 -11.08
CA ALA A 301 -0.49 -29.64 -11.02
C ALA A 301 -1.10 -30.14 -12.34
N ALA A 302 -1.78 -29.25 -13.09
CA ALA A 302 -2.30 -29.52 -14.44
C ALA A 302 -1.20 -29.60 -15.51
N GLY A 303 0.00 -29.09 -15.22
CA GLY A 303 1.09 -29.00 -16.21
C GLY A 303 0.99 -27.78 -17.12
N ALA A 304 0.42 -26.67 -16.65
CA ALA A 304 0.35 -25.41 -17.39
C ALA A 304 1.76 -24.88 -17.76
N PRO A 305 1.91 -24.21 -18.93
CA PRO A 305 3.20 -23.71 -19.39
C PRO A 305 3.77 -22.63 -18.46
N ALA A 306 5.10 -22.48 -18.45
CA ALA A 306 5.80 -21.52 -17.59
C ALA A 306 5.30 -20.07 -17.75
N ALA A 307 4.93 -19.66 -18.96
CA ALA A 307 4.38 -18.34 -19.26
C ALA A 307 3.09 -18.03 -18.49
N ALA A 308 2.26 -19.04 -18.18
CA ALA A 308 1.08 -18.85 -17.35
C ALA A 308 1.44 -18.55 -15.90
N LEU A 309 2.51 -19.18 -15.40
CA LEU A 309 3.04 -19.00 -14.04
C LEU A 309 3.77 -17.65 -13.86
N ASP A 310 4.33 -17.08 -14.94
CA ASP A 310 5.05 -15.80 -14.90
C ASP A 310 4.19 -14.65 -14.38
N LYS A 311 2.87 -14.67 -14.64
CA LYS A 311 1.95 -13.66 -14.09
C LYS A 311 1.87 -13.70 -12.57
N ALA A 312 1.94 -14.89 -11.97
CA ALA A 312 2.02 -15.04 -10.52
C ALA A 312 3.39 -14.56 -9.98
N ARG A 313 4.49 -14.87 -10.69
CA ARG A 313 5.84 -14.37 -10.34
C ARG A 313 5.89 -12.85 -10.36
N ASP A 314 5.34 -12.24 -11.42
CA ASP A 314 5.27 -10.78 -11.58
C ASP A 314 4.45 -10.12 -10.48
N ARG A 315 3.26 -10.66 -10.16
CA ARG A 315 2.42 -10.16 -9.07
C ARG A 315 3.18 -10.18 -7.74
N ILE A 316 3.79 -11.31 -7.40
CA ILE A 316 4.55 -11.46 -6.16
C ILE A 316 5.72 -10.47 -6.14
N ARG A 317 6.53 -10.41 -7.21
CA ARG A 317 7.68 -9.52 -7.31
C ARG A 317 7.29 -8.05 -7.15
N ALA A 318 6.22 -7.61 -7.83
CA ALA A 318 5.75 -6.22 -7.79
C ALA A 318 5.28 -5.75 -6.39
N ASN A 319 4.90 -6.71 -5.54
CA ASN A 319 4.39 -6.46 -4.18
C ASN A 319 5.35 -6.90 -3.08
N THR A 320 6.54 -7.37 -3.42
CA THR A 320 7.55 -7.74 -2.44
C THR A 320 8.19 -6.47 -1.89
N LEU A 321 8.20 -6.32 -0.58
CA LEU A 321 8.91 -5.29 0.17
C LEU A 321 10.38 -5.69 0.34
N PRO A 322 11.30 -4.76 0.68
CA PRO A 322 12.72 -5.06 0.86
C PRO A 322 13.03 -6.22 1.82
N GLY A 323 12.26 -6.37 2.91
CA GLY A 323 12.39 -7.50 3.86
C GLY A 323 11.76 -8.83 3.39
N GLY A 324 11.35 -8.91 2.14
CA GLY A 324 10.73 -10.10 1.55
C GLY A 324 9.25 -10.28 1.86
N ALA A 325 8.69 -9.60 2.86
CA ALA A 325 7.24 -9.58 3.08
C ALA A 325 6.49 -9.03 1.84
N VAL A 326 5.20 -9.32 1.71
CA VAL A 326 4.37 -8.73 0.66
C VAL A 326 3.46 -7.64 1.22
N ARG A 327 3.10 -6.70 0.36
CA ARG A 327 1.98 -5.77 0.58
C ARG A 327 0.73 -6.25 -0.15
N ASP A 328 -0.44 -5.80 0.30
CA ASP A 328 -1.66 -5.86 -0.49
C ASP A 328 -2.34 -4.49 -0.56
N PRO A 329 -2.16 -3.74 -1.65
CA PRO A 329 -2.88 -2.47 -1.87
C PRO A 329 -4.40 -2.61 -1.76
N GLY A 330 -4.94 -3.78 -2.11
CA GLY A 330 -6.37 -4.07 -1.95
C GLY A 330 -6.78 -4.31 -0.49
N GLY A 331 -5.84 -4.67 0.37
CA GLY A 331 -6.02 -4.93 1.79
C GLY A 331 -6.07 -3.66 2.66
N TYR A 332 -5.50 -2.54 2.19
CA TYR A 332 -5.53 -1.29 2.93
C TYR A 332 -6.89 -0.61 2.81
N LEU A 333 -7.45 -0.20 3.94
CA LEU A 333 -8.66 0.61 3.98
C LEU A 333 -8.29 2.06 3.63
N GLY A 334 -8.92 2.62 2.59
CA GLY A 334 -8.77 4.04 2.28
C GLY A 334 -9.49 4.93 3.31
N SER A 335 -9.14 6.21 3.38
CA SER A 335 -9.71 7.15 4.33
C SER A 335 -10.26 8.42 3.64
N PRO A 336 -11.27 9.08 4.25
CA PRO A 336 -11.73 10.38 3.77
C PRO A 336 -10.63 11.44 3.72
N GLU A 337 -9.71 11.42 4.69
CA GLU A 337 -8.61 12.39 4.77
C GLU A 337 -7.58 12.19 3.65
N ALA A 338 -7.15 10.95 3.38
CA ALA A 338 -6.26 10.68 2.25
C ALA A 338 -6.94 11.03 0.91
N SER A 339 -8.24 10.73 0.78
CA SER A 339 -9.03 11.12 -0.40
C SER A 339 -9.13 12.63 -0.55
N PHE A 340 -9.30 13.36 0.55
CA PHE A 340 -9.32 14.83 0.57
C PHE A 340 -8.00 15.41 0.05
N TYR A 341 -6.86 14.98 0.58
CA TYR A 341 -5.55 15.48 0.12
C TYR A 341 -5.21 15.04 -1.32
N ALA A 342 -5.60 13.83 -1.74
CA ALA A 342 -5.44 13.39 -3.13
C ALA A 342 -6.20 14.33 -4.10
N LEU A 343 -7.44 14.72 -3.76
CA LEU A 343 -8.22 15.67 -4.56
C LEU A 343 -7.63 17.08 -4.54
N LEU A 344 -7.11 17.53 -3.39
CA LEU A 344 -6.40 18.82 -3.31
C LEU A 344 -5.15 18.84 -4.20
N LEU A 345 -4.38 17.74 -4.24
CA LEU A 345 -3.21 17.61 -5.10
C LEU A 345 -3.59 17.61 -6.58
N ARG A 346 -4.63 16.86 -6.99
CA ARG A 346 -5.19 16.93 -8.35
C ARG A 346 -5.55 18.37 -8.72
N GLY A 347 -6.25 19.08 -7.85
CA GLY A 347 -6.59 20.49 -8.06
C GLY A 347 -5.37 21.42 -8.19
N LEU A 348 -4.32 21.23 -7.39
CA LEU A 348 -3.07 21.99 -7.50
C LEU A 348 -2.29 21.69 -8.78
N ALA A 349 -2.42 20.48 -9.32
CA ALA A 349 -1.86 20.10 -10.61
C ALA A 349 -2.64 20.68 -11.81
N GLY A 350 -3.78 21.34 -11.58
CA GLY A 350 -4.68 21.78 -12.64
C GLY A 350 -5.52 20.66 -13.25
N GLU A 351 -5.56 19.49 -12.60
CA GLU A 351 -6.32 18.33 -13.05
C GLU A 351 -7.75 18.36 -12.48
N PRO A 352 -8.75 17.78 -13.17
CA PRO A 352 -10.11 17.69 -12.67
C PRO A 352 -10.15 16.96 -11.32
N THR A 353 -10.90 17.49 -10.35
CA THR A 353 -11.16 16.82 -9.07
C THR A 353 -12.45 16.00 -9.09
N HIS A 354 -13.32 16.20 -10.08
CA HIS A 354 -14.56 15.45 -10.23
C HIS A 354 -14.28 13.95 -10.41
N ASP A 355 -14.98 13.11 -9.64
CA ASP A 355 -14.82 11.67 -9.57
C ASP A 355 -16.08 11.02 -8.96
N ASP A 356 -17.01 10.59 -9.82
CA ASP A 356 -18.29 10.01 -9.40
C ASP A 356 -18.12 8.74 -8.54
N ARG A 357 -17.08 7.94 -8.82
CA ARG A 357 -16.83 6.70 -8.07
C ARG A 357 -16.41 7.03 -6.64
N LEU A 358 -15.48 7.97 -6.49
CA LEU A 358 -15.04 8.46 -5.19
C LEU A 358 -16.17 9.18 -4.44
N ALA A 359 -16.97 10.01 -5.12
CA ALA A 359 -18.12 10.68 -4.52
C ALA A 359 -19.13 9.67 -3.96
N LYS A 360 -19.42 8.60 -4.71
CA LYS A 360 -20.28 7.49 -4.26
C LYS A 360 -19.69 6.75 -3.06
N ALA A 361 -18.38 6.49 -3.06
CA ALA A 361 -17.68 5.84 -1.96
C ALA A 361 -17.73 6.69 -0.67
N LEU A 362 -17.46 7.99 -0.78
CA LEU A 362 -17.58 8.95 0.32
C LEU A 362 -19.02 9.08 0.82
N GLY A 363 -20.00 9.00 -0.08
CA GLY A 363 -21.42 8.96 0.27
C GLY A 363 -21.76 7.75 1.15
N LYS A 364 -21.23 6.56 0.83
CA LYS A 364 -21.40 5.36 1.67
C LYS A 364 -20.78 5.54 3.06
N VAL A 365 -19.59 6.12 3.14
CA VAL A 365 -18.94 6.42 4.43
C VAL A 365 -19.76 7.43 5.23
N ALA A 366 -20.30 8.46 4.59
CA ALA A 366 -21.14 9.45 5.25
C ALA A 366 -22.47 8.86 5.78
N SER A 367 -22.98 7.79 5.17
CA SER A 367 -24.18 7.08 5.60
C SER A 367 -23.94 5.99 6.65
N ASP A 368 -22.69 5.64 6.96
CA ASP A 368 -22.36 4.62 7.96
C ASP A 368 -22.51 5.19 9.39
N PRO A 369 -23.42 4.65 10.23
CA PRO A 369 -23.62 5.10 11.61
C PRO A 369 -22.38 5.00 12.50
N ARG A 370 -21.42 4.11 12.18
CA ARG A 370 -20.16 3.96 12.94
C ARG A 370 -19.11 4.99 12.53
N ALA A 371 -19.09 5.39 11.25
CA ALA A 371 -18.28 6.50 10.76
C ALA A 371 -18.83 7.87 11.20
N ALA A 372 -20.12 7.93 11.58
CA ALA A 372 -20.80 9.14 12.01
C ALA A 372 -20.37 9.66 13.40
N GLY A 373 -19.53 8.94 14.14
CA GLY A 373 -19.14 9.28 15.52
C GLY A 373 -18.19 10.49 15.64
N ASP A 374 -17.28 10.71 14.69
CA ASP A 374 -16.33 11.82 14.73
C ASP A 374 -16.78 13.01 13.83
N PRO A 375 -17.13 14.17 14.43
CA PRO A 375 -17.48 15.38 13.68
C PRO A 375 -16.41 15.87 12.69
N ALA A 376 -15.12 15.69 12.98
CA ALA A 376 -14.04 16.15 12.08
C ALA A 376 -13.93 15.26 10.83
N THR A 377 -14.04 13.95 11.00
CA THR A 377 -14.12 12.98 9.89
C THR A 377 -15.34 13.23 9.02
N ARG A 378 -16.51 13.52 9.62
CA ARG A 378 -17.73 13.87 8.86
C ARG A 378 -17.54 15.12 8.00
N LEU A 379 -16.92 16.16 8.56
CA LEU A 379 -16.61 17.38 7.82
C LEU A 379 -15.63 17.11 6.68
N THR A 380 -14.56 16.35 6.94
CA THR A 380 -13.56 15.99 5.92
C THR A 380 -14.17 15.14 4.81
N THR A 381 -15.07 14.22 5.15
CA THR A 381 -15.82 13.40 4.18
C THR A 381 -16.70 14.27 3.30
N ALA A 382 -17.43 15.24 3.88
CA ALA A 382 -18.25 16.18 3.11
C ALA A 382 -17.40 17.07 2.20
N ALA A 383 -16.25 17.54 2.68
CA ALA A 383 -15.31 18.34 1.90
C ALA A 383 -14.74 17.55 0.70
N ALA A 384 -14.31 16.30 0.92
CA ALA A 384 -13.85 15.42 -0.13
C ALA A 384 -14.95 15.12 -1.15
N ALA A 385 -16.19 14.88 -0.69
CA ALA A 385 -17.32 14.63 -1.59
C ALA A 385 -17.67 15.85 -2.44
N GLY A 386 -17.60 17.06 -1.86
CA GLY A 386 -17.77 18.33 -2.57
C GLY A 386 -16.71 18.53 -3.66
N LEU A 387 -15.44 18.24 -3.35
CA LEU A 387 -14.34 18.25 -4.34
C LEU A 387 -14.52 17.21 -5.44
N ALA A 388 -15.00 16.01 -5.09
CA ALA A 388 -15.27 14.91 -6.01
C ALA A 388 -16.52 15.13 -6.90
N GLY A 389 -17.28 16.20 -6.69
CA GLY A 389 -18.39 16.57 -7.57
C GLY A 389 -19.80 16.30 -7.04
N ALA A 390 -19.98 15.94 -5.76
CA ALA A 390 -21.31 15.78 -5.14
C ALA A 390 -22.09 17.12 -4.98
N GLY A 391 -21.55 18.23 -5.50
CA GLY A 391 -22.09 19.58 -5.41
C GLY A 391 -21.25 20.49 -4.51
N ARG A 392 -20.94 21.71 -4.97
CA ARG A 392 -20.18 22.71 -4.20
C ARG A 392 -21.01 23.47 -3.16
N ARG A 393 -22.34 23.26 -3.13
CA ARG A 393 -23.22 23.92 -2.15
C ARG A 393 -23.10 23.19 -0.82
N ALA A 394 -22.80 23.95 0.24
CA ALA A 394 -22.72 23.36 1.56
C ALA A 394 -24.04 22.70 1.97
N THR A 395 -23.94 21.48 2.48
CA THR A 395 -25.07 20.83 3.14
C THR A 395 -25.36 21.54 4.47
N SER A 396 -26.61 21.45 4.93
CA SER A 396 -26.99 21.98 6.26
C SER A 396 -26.15 21.36 7.38
N ALA A 397 -25.82 20.07 7.25
CA ALA A 397 -24.96 19.35 8.19
C ALA A 397 -23.51 19.86 8.18
N ALA A 398 -22.88 20.05 7.02
CA ALA A 398 -21.53 20.61 6.93
C ALA A 398 -21.49 22.04 7.49
N SER A 399 -22.50 22.85 7.17
CA SER A 399 -22.64 24.21 7.71
C SER A 399 -22.82 24.25 9.23
N ALA A 400 -23.49 23.25 9.81
CA ALA A 400 -23.61 23.12 11.26
C ALA A 400 -22.26 22.74 11.92
N LEU A 401 -21.53 21.80 11.33
CA LEU A 401 -20.20 21.39 11.79
C LEU A 401 -19.21 22.57 11.75
N CYS A 402 -19.21 23.36 10.68
CA CYS A 402 -18.33 24.53 10.53
C CYS A 402 -18.63 25.66 11.53
N ARG A 403 -19.85 25.73 12.06
CA ARG A 403 -20.23 26.71 13.11
C ARG A 403 -19.96 26.20 14.54
N SER A 404 -19.73 24.89 14.69
CA SER A 404 -19.51 24.24 15.98
C SER A 404 -18.08 24.45 16.48
N ALA A 405 -17.95 25.04 17.67
CA ALA A 405 -16.65 25.26 18.32
C ALA A 405 -15.94 23.96 18.73
N GLN A 406 -16.68 22.84 18.83
CA GLN A 406 -16.10 21.52 19.10
C GLN A 406 -15.31 20.97 17.90
N VAL A 407 -15.75 21.32 16.68
CA VAL A 407 -15.14 20.89 15.43
C VAL A 407 -14.09 21.90 14.97
N VAL A 408 -14.51 23.15 14.82
CA VAL A 408 -13.66 24.28 14.39
C VAL A 408 -13.43 25.19 15.60
N PRO A 409 -12.24 25.15 16.23
CA PRO A 409 -11.95 26.00 17.38
C PRO A 409 -12.13 27.49 17.04
N ARG A 410 -12.90 28.22 17.86
CA ARG A 410 -13.05 29.68 17.71
C ARG A 410 -11.87 30.45 18.29
N THR A 411 -11.12 29.82 19.16
CA THR A 411 -9.89 30.35 19.76
C THR A 411 -8.77 29.40 19.45
N VAL A 412 -7.70 29.92 18.85
CA VAL A 412 -6.53 29.12 18.46
C VAL A 412 -5.36 29.40 19.39
N THR A 413 -4.77 28.32 19.88
CA THR A 413 -3.52 28.26 20.64
C THR A 413 -2.49 27.48 19.83
N ALA A 414 -1.24 27.41 20.30
CA ALA A 414 -0.20 26.60 19.67
C ALA A 414 -0.67 25.14 19.44
N HIS A 415 -1.35 24.54 20.43
CA HIS A 415 -1.79 23.14 20.36
C HIS A 415 -3.03 22.91 19.48
N SER A 416 -3.81 23.95 19.14
CA SER A 416 -5.02 23.81 18.33
C SER A 416 -4.89 24.36 16.91
N ALA A 417 -3.76 24.98 16.57
CA ALA A 417 -3.52 25.59 15.26
C ALA A 417 -3.67 24.61 14.10
N GLU A 418 -3.12 23.40 14.23
CA GLU A 418 -3.24 22.36 13.21
C GLU A 418 -4.70 21.88 13.04
N LYS A 419 -5.39 21.61 14.16
CA LYS A 419 -6.80 21.22 14.14
C LYS A 419 -7.64 22.31 13.47
N TRP A 420 -7.41 23.57 13.80
CA TRP A 420 -8.12 24.69 13.19
C TRP A 420 -7.83 24.80 11.70
N ALA A 421 -6.57 24.84 11.28
CA ALA A 421 -6.22 25.00 9.86
C ALA A 421 -6.81 23.86 9.00
N ARG A 422 -6.72 22.62 9.49
CA ARG A 422 -7.31 21.45 8.82
C ARG A 422 -8.83 21.56 8.68
N THR A 423 -9.52 21.88 9.78
CA THR A 423 -11.00 21.94 9.78
C THR A 423 -11.52 23.17 9.05
N ALA A 424 -10.81 24.30 9.09
CA ALA A 424 -11.12 25.50 8.33
C ALA A 424 -10.98 25.26 6.81
N LEU A 425 -9.92 24.57 6.39
CA LEU A 425 -9.75 24.16 4.99
C LEU A 425 -10.86 23.20 4.55
N ALA A 426 -11.22 22.22 5.37
CA ALA A 426 -12.34 21.32 5.06
C ALA A 426 -13.67 22.08 4.95
N CYS A 427 -13.92 23.07 5.82
CA CYS A 427 -15.08 23.96 5.75
C CYS A 427 -15.14 24.77 4.46
N ASP A 428 -14.02 25.37 4.05
CA ASP A 428 -13.91 26.07 2.77
C ASP A 428 -14.25 25.15 1.58
N ARG A 429 -13.66 23.95 1.54
CA ARG A 429 -13.91 22.97 0.47
C ARG A 429 -15.29 22.34 0.50
N ALA A 430 -15.95 22.32 1.66
CA ALA A 430 -17.34 21.94 1.80
C ALA A 430 -18.32 23.07 1.43
N GLY A 431 -17.84 24.26 1.06
CA GLY A 431 -18.66 25.40 0.67
C GLY A 431 -19.28 26.17 1.85
N ALA A 432 -18.81 25.94 3.08
CA ALA A 432 -19.24 26.64 4.30
C ALA A 432 -18.01 27.20 5.05
N PRO A 433 -17.40 28.30 4.56
CA PRO A 433 -16.16 28.83 5.14
C PRO A 433 -16.29 29.08 6.65
N ALA A 434 -15.29 28.62 7.40
CA ALA A 434 -15.19 28.89 8.82
C ALA A 434 -14.96 30.38 9.09
N GLN A 435 -15.31 30.89 10.27
CA GLN A 435 -14.92 32.25 10.66
C GLN A 435 -13.45 32.32 11.08
N ALA A 436 -12.83 33.49 10.91
CA ALA A 436 -11.50 33.77 11.45
C ALA A 436 -11.47 33.52 12.96
N PRO A 437 -10.46 32.79 13.48
CA PRO A 437 -10.35 32.50 14.89
C PRO A 437 -9.86 33.73 15.64
N ARG A 438 -10.19 33.78 16.92
CA ARG A 438 -9.49 34.63 17.89
C ARG A 438 -8.18 33.95 18.27
N THR A 439 -7.15 34.75 18.49
CA THR A 439 -5.85 34.24 18.91
C THR A 439 -5.18 35.25 19.84
N THR A 440 -4.50 34.72 20.85
CA THR A 440 -3.58 35.49 21.68
C THR A 440 -2.17 35.15 21.22
N PRO A 441 -1.31 36.15 20.92
CA PRO A 441 0.07 35.88 20.51
C PRO A 441 0.80 34.95 21.48
N TRP A 442 1.62 34.04 20.95
CA TRP A 442 2.47 33.16 21.76
C TRP A 442 3.95 33.28 21.37
N PRO A 443 4.88 32.92 22.28
CA PRO A 443 6.31 32.95 21.98
C PRO A 443 6.70 32.04 20.79
N LEU A 444 7.60 32.53 19.93
CA LEU A 444 8.16 31.81 18.77
C LEU A 444 9.57 31.28 19.07
N ASN A 445 9.73 30.63 20.22
CA ASN A 445 11.01 30.23 20.78
C ASN A 445 11.38 28.75 20.55
N ASP A 446 10.44 27.94 20.06
CA ASP A 446 10.65 26.51 19.77
C ASP A 446 9.98 26.10 18.44
N ALA A 447 10.36 24.90 17.97
CA ALA A 447 9.92 24.37 16.67
C ALA A 447 8.40 24.12 16.61
N GLU A 448 7.79 23.65 17.69
CA GLU A 448 6.36 23.36 17.77
C GLU A 448 5.55 24.66 17.65
N ARG A 449 5.88 25.66 18.47
CA ARG A 449 5.19 26.95 18.51
C ARG A 449 5.33 27.74 17.23
N VAL A 450 6.50 27.68 16.59
CA VAL A 450 6.75 28.31 15.29
C VAL A 450 5.97 27.62 14.18
N THR A 451 5.96 26.28 14.18
CA THR A 451 5.17 25.51 13.21
C THR A 451 3.67 25.79 13.40
N ALA A 452 3.18 25.87 14.64
CA ALA A 452 1.79 26.22 14.94
C ALA A 452 1.43 27.64 14.46
N ALA A 453 2.29 28.62 14.69
CA ALA A 453 2.08 30.00 14.25
C ALA A 453 2.07 30.09 12.72
N ALA A 454 3.00 29.41 12.06
CA ALA A 454 3.05 29.30 10.60
C ALA A 454 1.80 28.60 10.06
N THR A 455 1.34 27.52 10.70
CA THR A 455 0.13 26.77 10.32
C THR A 455 -1.12 27.63 10.40
N LEU A 456 -1.25 28.47 11.44
CA LEU A 456 -2.33 29.46 11.53
C LEU A 456 -2.26 30.47 10.38
N ALA A 457 -1.08 31.06 10.12
CA ALA A 457 -0.89 32.05 9.08
C ALA A 457 -1.20 31.49 7.68
N THR A 458 -0.69 30.29 7.35
CA THR A 458 -0.97 29.64 6.07
C THR A 458 -2.41 29.17 5.97
N GLY A 459 -3.02 28.67 7.06
CA GLY A 459 -4.42 28.24 7.07
C GLY A 459 -5.40 29.39 6.80
N LEU A 460 -5.11 30.59 7.31
CA LEU A 460 -5.85 31.82 6.97
C LEU A 460 -5.73 32.13 5.47
N ALA A 461 -4.51 32.07 4.93
CA ALA A 461 -4.27 32.31 3.51
C ALA A 461 -4.97 31.27 2.62
N ASP A 462 -4.93 29.99 2.99
CA ASP A 462 -5.55 28.88 2.24
C ASP A 462 -7.08 28.94 2.19
N THR A 463 -7.69 29.62 3.16
CA THR A 463 -9.14 29.82 3.26
C THR A 463 -9.57 31.22 2.78
N GLY A 464 -8.69 31.95 2.10
CA GLY A 464 -8.98 33.28 1.56
C GLY A 464 -9.22 34.36 2.61
N GLN A 465 -8.84 34.11 3.87
CA GLN A 465 -9.04 35.05 4.96
C GLN A 465 -7.86 36.00 5.11
N PRO A 466 -8.11 37.29 5.45
CA PRO A 466 -7.03 38.22 5.68
C PRO A 466 -6.17 37.74 6.86
N PRO A 467 -4.82 37.85 6.79
CA PRO A 467 -3.91 37.37 7.83
C PRO A 467 -3.97 38.20 9.13
N ARG A 468 -4.99 39.05 9.31
CA ARG A 468 -5.16 39.94 10.48
C ARG A 468 -4.99 39.21 11.83
N PRO A 469 -5.53 37.99 12.04
CA PRO A 469 -5.31 37.26 13.29
C PRO A 469 -3.83 36.90 13.55
N ALA A 470 -3.01 36.78 12.50
CA ALA A 470 -1.61 36.38 12.59
C ALA A 470 -0.61 37.55 12.44
N ARG A 471 -1.04 38.81 12.63
CA ARG A 471 -0.15 40.00 12.47
C ARG A 471 1.09 40.00 13.36
N TRP A 472 1.04 39.28 14.48
CA TRP A 472 2.17 39.13 15.39
C TRP A 472 3.24 38.16 14.84
N VAL A 473 2.94 37.40 13.78
CA VAL A 473 3.87 36.53 13.06
C VAL A 473 4.56 37.34 11.96
N THR A 474 5.82 37.70 12.18
CA THR A 474 6.57 38.54 11.25
C THR A 474 7.64 37.77 10.48
N ALA A 475 7.98 38.27 9.28
CA ALA A 475 9.08 37.70 8.49
C ALA A 475 10.42 37.71 9.27
N HIS A 476 10.66 38.73 10.09
CA HIS A 476 11.86 38.81 10.94
C HIS A 476 11.96 37.62 11.91
N GLN A 477 10.86 37.29 12.61
CA GLN A 477 10.84 36.18 13.56
C GLN A 477 10.93 34.81 12.87
N LEU A 478 10.36 34.67 11.67
CA LEU A 478 10.37 33.41 10.94
C LEU A 478 11.68 33.16 10.17
N ARG A 479 12.46 34.19 9.83
CA ARG A 479 13.68 34.06 9.01
C ARG A 479 14.68 33.02 9.54
N PRO A 480 15.02 32.97 10.85
CA PRO A 480 15.97 31.99 11.36
C PRO A 480 15.46 30.54 11.26
N TRP A 481 14.15 30.33 11.11
CA TRP A 481 13.54 29.02 10.94
C TRP A 481 13.39 28.65 9.47
N ALA A 482 13.10 29.63 8.61
CA ALA A 482 12.97 29.43 7.17
C ALA A 482 14.32 29.17 6.47
N THR A 483 15.42 29.71 7.00
CA THR A 483 16.77 29.58 6.41
C THR A 483 17.60 28.41 6.97
N ASP A 484 17.10 27.74 8.01
CA ASP A 484 17.75 26.54 8.60
C ASP A 484 16.72 25.40 8.76
N PRO A 485 16.59 24.51 7.75
CA PRO A 485 15.61 23.43 7.78
C PRO A 485 15.84 22.43 8.92
N LYS A 486 17.07 22.32 9.46
CA LYS A 486 17.40 21.36 10.53
C LYS A 486 16.71 21.69 11.86
N ARG A 487 16.19 22.92 12.00
CA ARG A 487 15.48 23.37 13.21
C ARG A 487 14.06 22.83 13.30
N LEU A 488 13.57 22.14 12.25
CA LEU A 488 12.22 21.61 12.16
C LEU A 488 12.28 20.10 11.87
N GLY A 489 11.42 19.33 12.55
CA GLY A 489 11.43 17.88 12.48
C GLY A 489 10.73 17.28 11.25
N SER A 490 10.01 18.07 10.44
CA SER A 490 9.23 17.56 9.31
C SER A 490 9.25 18.46 8.09
N VAL A 491 9.14 17.85 6.90
CA VAL A 491 9.07 18.55 5.60
C VAL A 491 7.81 19.41 5.53
N SER A 492 6.69 18.88 6.02
CA SER A 492 5.42 19.62 6.11
C SER A 492 5.56 20.87 6.99
N GLY A 493 6.20 20.75 8.16
CA GLY A 493 6.45 21.87 9.06
C GLY A 493 7.36 22.92 8.44
N TYR A 494 8.47 22.48 7.83
CA TYR A 494 9.39 23.38 7.13
C TYR A 494 8.74 24.11 5.96
N ALA A 495 8.02 23.41 5.09
CA ALA A 495 7.30 24.03 3.98
C ALA A 495 6.27 25.06 4.47
N THR A 496 5.57 24.76 5.56
CA THR A 496 4.59 25.67 6.18
C THR A 496 5.26 26.92 6.76
N VAL A 497 6.40 26.78 7.45
CA VAL A 497 7.17 27.91 8.01
C VAL A 497 7.74 28.81 6.92
N VAL A 498 8.33 28.24 5.86
CA VAL A 498 8.84 29.03 4.72
C VAL A 498 7.69 29.78 4.06
N ARG A 499 6.54 29.11 3.86
CA ARG A 499 5.37 29.74 3.27
C ARG A 499 4.83 30.90 4.11
N ALA A 500 4.74 30.72 5.43
CA ALA A 500 4.37 31.79 6.36
C ALA A 500 5.38 32.95 6.34
N TYR A 501 6.68 32.68 6.24
CA TYR A 501 7.73 33.70 6.10
C TYR A 501 7.49 34.56 4.85
N LEU A 502 7.20 33.93 3.71
CA LEU A 502 6.92 34.63 2.46
C LEU A 502 5.60 35.42 2.52
N LEU A 503 4.55 34.86 3.13
CA LEU A 503 3.27 35.56 3.36
C LEU A 503 3.43 36.79 4.26
N ALA A 504 4.39 36.76 5.20
CA ALA A 504 4.70 37.88 6.09
C ALA A 504 5.62 38.94 5.44
N GLY A 505 5.88 38.87 4.14
CA GLY A 505 6.72 39.82 3.40
C GLY A 505 8.21 39.42 3.30
N GLY A 506 8.54 38.19 3.66
CA GLY A 506 9.87 37.62 3.45
C GLY A 506 10.23 37.51 1.96
N LYS A 507 11.54 37.53 1.66
CA LYS A 507 12.06 37.45 0.29
C LYS A 507 12.65 36.07 0.00
N ALA A 508 12.40 35.54 -1.20
CA ALA A 508 13.04 34.33 -1.70
C ALA A 508 14.50 34.58 -2.17
N ASP A 509 15.33 35.09 -1.27
CA ASP A 509 16.74 35.37 -1.52
C ASP A 509 17.58 34.08 -1.68
N ALA A 510 18.86 34.22 -2.04
CA ALA A 510 19.74 33.07 -2.26
C ALA A 510 19.83 32.14 -1.03
N PRO A 511 20.00 32.64 0.22
CA PRO A 511 19.98 31.80 1.42
C PRO A 511 18.70 30.98 1.58
N LEU A 512 17.52 31.59 1.34
CA LEU A 512 16.26 30.86 1.44
C LEU A 512 16.15 29.77 0.36
N ARG A 513 16.52 30.08 -0.89
CA ARG A 513 16.46 29.11 -2.00
C ARG A 513 17.36 27.91 -1.74
N GLU A 514 18.55 28.15 -1.21
CA GLU A 514 19.48 27.07 -0.84
C GLU A 514 18.93 26.22 0.31
N ALA A 515 18.33 26.86 1.32
CA ALA A 515 17.68 26.17 2.43
C ALA A 515 16.49 25.30 1.96
N VAL A 516 15.67 25.82 1.05
CA VAL A 516 14.56 25.08 0.43
C VAL A 516 15.07 23.87 -0.36
N ALA A 517 16.13 24.03 -1.16
CA ALA A 517 16.73 22.92 -1.89
C ALA A 517 17.18 21.79 -0.96
N ARG A 518 17.85 22.14 0.15
CA ARG A 518 18.31 21.17 1.17
C ARG A 518 17.16 20.52 1.96
N GLY A 519 16.14 21.29 2.33
CA GLY A 519 15.07 20.84 3.23
C GLY A 519 13.87 20.18 2.52
N ILE A 520 13.63 20.51 1.24
CA ILE A 520 12.45 20.08 0.49
C ILE A 520 12.82 19.31 -0.77
N ASP A 521 13.68 19.85 -1.63
CA ASP A 521 13.95 19.22 -2.92
C ASP A 521 14.68 17.88 -2.78
N ALA A 522 15.54 17.75 -1.76
CA ALA A 522 16.18 16.48 -1.39
C ALA A 522 15.19 15.39 -0.94
N ARG A 523 13.93 15.74 -0.65
CA ARG A 523 12.86 14.85 -0.18
C ARG A 523 11.85 14.48 -1.27
N ARG A 524 12.10 14.93 -2.49
CA ARG A 524 11.23 14.69 -3.63
C ARG A 524 11.41 13.25 -4.12
N GLY A 525 10.29 12.61 -4.44
CA GLY A 525 10.27 11.37 -5.17
C GLY A 525 10.14 10.18 -4.24
N CYS A 526 9.10 9.39 -4.52
CA CYS A 526 8.78 8.16 -3.80
C CYS A 526 8.73 6.98 -4.78
N PRO A 527 8.98 5.74 -4.33
CA PRO A 527 8.87 4.57 -5.19
C PRO A 527 7.50 4.48 -5.88
N ARG A 528 7.50 4.63 -7.21
CA ARG A 528 6.29 4.69 -8.08
C ARG A 528 5.36 5.90 -7.82
N LEU A 529 5.81 6.86 -7.04
CA LEU A 529 5.13 8.12 -6.70
C LEU A 529 6.12 9.29 -6.81
N PRO A 530 6.72 9.54 -7.99
CA PRO A 530 7.82 10.50 -8.16
C PRO A 530 7.44 11.97 -7.89
N SER A 531 6.15 12.30 -7.83
CA SER A 531 5.66 13.65 -7.58
C SER A 531 5.40 13.94 -6.10
N LEU A 532 5.35 12.88 -5.26
CA LEU A 532 5.16 13.01 -3.82
C LEU A 532 6.47 13.30 -3.07
N TYR A 533 6.32 13.82 -1.84
CA TYR A 533 7.40 14.10 -0.91
C TYR A 533 7.33 13.19 0.30
N GLN A 534 8.51 12.87 0.83
CA GLN A 534 8.67 12.19 2.11
C GLN A 534 8.25 13.11 3.26
N ALA A 535 7.63 12.55 4.30
CA ALA A 535 7.12 13.32 5.44
C ALA A 535 8.24 13.89 6.32
N ASP A 536 9.27 13.08 6.54
CA ASP A 536 10.38 13.35 7.45
C ASP A 536 11.70 12.75 6.94
N ALA A 537 12.71 12.71 7.82
CA ALA A 537 14.02 12.19 7.50
C ALA A 537 14.12 10.67 7.46
N GLU A 538 13.27 10.00 8.23
CA GLU A 538 13.34 8.60 8.56
C GLU A 538 12.52 7.74 7.59
N GLY A 539 11.60 8.33 6.83
CA GLY A 539 11.02 7.76 5.61
C GLY A 539 9.50 7.89 5.51
N GLY A 540 8.94 7.34 4.44
CA GLY A 540 7.50 7.31 4.19
C GLY A 540 6.95 8.56 3.48
N CYS A 541 6.11 8.32 2.48
CA CYS A 541 5.52 9.37 1.66
C CYS A 541 4.20 9.86 2.23
N ASP A 542 3.95 11.16 2.11
CA ASP A 542 2.78 11.78 2.72
C ASP A 542 2.08 12.77 1.79
N LEU A 543 0.75 12.60 1.67
CA LEU A 543 -0.08 13.44 0.80
C LEU A 543 -0.17 14.87 1.36
N LYS A 544 -0.20 15.03 2.68
CA LYS A 544 -0.30 16.34 3.33
C LYS A 544 1.01 17.12 3.19
N ALA A 545 2.16 16.51 3.47
CA ALA A 545 3.47 17.10 3.25
C ALA A 545 3.65 17.52 1.78
N THR A 546 3.27 16.65 0.85
CA THR A 546 3.27 16.95 -0.59
C THR A 546 2.40 18.19 -0.88
N TRP A 547 1.21 18.27 -0.32
CA TRP A 547 0.30 19.41 -0.52
C TRP A 547 0.92 20.73 0.00
N HIS A 548 1.49 20.73 1.20
CA HIS A 548 2.17 21.91 1.75
C HIS A 548 3.37 22.35 0.89
N VAL A 549 4.16 21.40 0.40
CA VAL A 549 5.28 21.68 -0.50
C VAL A 549 4.80 22.24 -1.84
N TRP A 550 3.74 21.70 -2.42
CA TRP A 550 3.22 22.19 -3.71
C TRP A 550 2.64 23.60 -3.58
N GLN A 551 1.96 23.91 -2.47
CA GLN A 551 1.52 25.27 -2.16
C GLN A 551 2.71 26.24 -2.06
N LEU A 552 3.78 25.85 -1.36
CA LEU A 552 5.00 26.66 -1.31
C LEU A 552 5.60 26.86 -2.70
N LYS A 553 5.71 25.80 -3.51
CA LYS A 553 6.26 25.91 -4.87
C LYS A 553 5.42 26.80 -5.77
N LYS A 554 4.09 26.76 -5.63
CA LYS A 554 3.19 27.69 -6.32
C LYS A 554 3.49 29.14 -5.92
N GLN A 555 3.57 29.43 -4.62
CA GLN A 555 3.85 30.78 -4.12
C GLN A 555 5.25 31.30 -4.54
N LEU A 556 6.27 30.44 -4.53
CA LEU A 556 7.61 30.80 -5.00
C LEU A 556 7.62 31.13 -6.50
N LYS A 557 6.86 30.40 -7.32
CA LYS A 557 6.71 30.72 -8.75
C LYS A 557 6.02 32.06 -8.96
N GLU A 558 4.96 32.34 -8.21
CA GLU A 558 4.23 33.61 -8.29
C GLU A 558 5.14 34.80 -7.95
N GLN A 559 5.98 34.70 -6.91
CA GLN A 559 6.93 35.74 -6.53
C GLN A 559 8.08 35.91 -7.53
N ASN A 560 8.61 34.81 -8.09
CA ASN A 560 9.68 34.88 -9.08
C ASN A 560 9.18 35.39 -10.45
N GLY A 561 7.95 35.06 -10.83
CA GLY A 561 7.30 35.60 -12.03
C GLY A 561 6.97 37.09 -11.92
N THR A 562 6.91 37.65 -10.70
CA THR A 562 6.81 39.11 -10.49
C THR A 562 8.17 39.82 -10.47
N GLN A 563 9.28 39.08 -10.59
CA GLN A 563 10.65 39.61 -10.55
C GLN A 563 11.36 39.60 -11.92
N GLU A 564 10.65 39.46 -13.05
CA GLU A 564 11.28 39.74 -14.35
C GLU A 564 11.74 41.21 -14.38
N PRO A 565 13.02 41.47 -14.73
CA PRO A 565 13.51 42.82 -14.81
C PRO A 565 12.81 43.52 -15.98
N LYS A 566 12.12 44.63 -15.69
CA LYS A 566 11.88 45.65 -16.71
C LYS A 566 13.23 45.97 -17.34
N GLN A 567 13.45 45.56 -18.58
CA GLN A 567 14.59 46.00 -19.36
C GLN A 567 14.43 47.52 -19.56
N ASN A 568 15.12 48.29 -18.72
CA ASN A 568 15.46 49.67 -19.02
C ASN A 568 16.49 49.65 -20.14
N GLY A 569 16.03 49.85 -21.38
CA GLY A 569 16.88 50.33 -22.47
C GLY A 569 16.52 51.78 -22.75
N THR A 570 17.35 52.72 -22.31
CA THR A 570 17.25 54.11 -22.76
C THR A 570 18.58 54.52 -23.41
N GLN A 571 18.45 54.78 -24.73
CA GLN A 571 19.15 55.76 -25.57
C GLN A 571 20.56 55.52 -26.15
N GLY A 572 20.59 55.77 -27.47
CA GLY A 572 21.72 56.09 -28.35
C GLY A 572 21.27 55.77 -29.78
N GLY A 573 20.57 56.65 -30.52
CA GLY A 573 20.99 57.98 -30.91
C GLY A 573 21.51 57.94 -32.35
N LYS A 574 20.66 58.24 -33.33
CA LYS A 574 21.04 58.73 -34.67
C LYS A 574 19.92 59.60 -35.24
N GLN A 575 20.18 60.90 -35.29
CA GLN A 575 19.48 61.87 -36.12
C GLN A 575 19.90 61.68 -37.58
N ASN A 576 18.97 61.82 -38.53
CA ASN A 576 18.95 62.94 -39.50
C ASN A 576 17.70 62.88 -40.43
N PRO A 577 17.37 64.00 -41.14
CA PRO A 577 16.01 64.55 -41.20
C PRO A 577 15.42 64.63 -42.63
N ALA A 578 14.27 65.33 -42.73
CA ALA A 578 13.46 65.69 -43.92
C ALA A 578 12.52 64.56 -44.37
N GLU A 579 11.26 64.78 -44.76
CA GLU A 579 10.63 65.93 -45.41
C GLU A 579 9.08 65.76 -45.39
N THR A 580 8.34 66.88 -45.28
CA THR A 580 6.98 67.18 -45.83
C THR A 580 5.85 66.13 -45.78
N ASP A 581 4.77 66.37 -45.03
CA ASP A 581 3.56 67.11 -45.45
C ASP A 581 2.65 66.34 -46.44
N HIS A 582 1.54 65.74 -45.94
CA HIS A 582 0.18 65.94 -46.45
C HIS A 582 -0.87 64.96 -45.87
N ARG A 583 -1.96 65.58 -45.36
CA ARG A 583 -3.40 65.31 -45.56
C ARG A 583 -4.03 63.91 -45.38
N GLN A 584 -5.11 63.98 -44.59
CA GLN A 584 -6.49 63.48 -44.81
C GLN A 584 -6.89 62.04 -44.48
N GLU A 585 -7.93 61.98 -43.63
CA GLU A 585 -9.18 61.17 -43.72
C GLU A 585 -9.03 59.63 -43.74
N ALA A 586 -9.95 58.81 -43.24
CA ALA A 586 -11.15 58.88 -42.42
C ALA A 586 -11.52 57.40 -42.14
N ASP A 587 -12.27 57.18 -41.06
CA ASP A 587 -13.21 56.08 -40.79
C ASP A 587 -13.03 54.66 -41.37
N GLY A 588 -13.04 53.70 -40.43
CA GLY A 588 -13.24 52.27 -40.61
C GLY A 588 -13.18 51.55 -39.28
#